data_AF-A0A8T5IPA4-F1
#
_entry.id   AF-A0A8T5IPA4-F1
#
_cell.length_a   1.000
_cell.length_b   1.000
_cell.length_c   1.000
_cell.angle_alpha   90.00
_cell.angle_beta   90.00
_cell.angle_gamma   90.00
#
_symmetry.space_group_name_H-M   'P 1'
#
loop_
_entity.id
_entity.type
_entity.pdbx_description
1 polymer ?
#
loop_
_entity_poly.entity_id
_entity_poly.type
_entity_poly.pdbx_seq_one_letter_code
_entity_poly.pdbx_strand_id
1 'polypeptide(L)'
;MKPKIACPSKKKQMGEGTKNQKPKTSLRKPTKTISGVAPLAVMLPPRKCDHGACLYCPSLNAPQSYTPESPAVIRARECEYDPSRQVKARLKAFKAMGHPTDKIELIIMGGTFLSYPEKFQFDFVKKCYDALNNKKSTSLNQAKKINERAKNRCVALCIETRPDVCKPHQIKNMLEWGATRIELGVQAIDDKIYKKVNRGHSVQDVIDATERLKKAGFKIGYHLMPGIPGSNPKKDIQMFKKIFKSKNFKPDQIKIYPCQVLKGAGIENLYYGGEYVPYTKQQTAETIINMLKLTPRYCRIMRIMREIPPTYLVAGIKNIDMRKDIEEKIRASKTKIKEIRFREIGFALRDNRRVNPETKIKTTKYKSSKGTEFFIEAINKDNILFGLIRLRLDKNMATIRELHVYGPALKLKEKGQHSQHTGLGRQLLKTAEQITKKYKQKKLRIISGVGVREYYKKLNYKLDKDKIYMEKIIS
;
A
#
# COMPACT_ATOMS: atom_id res chain seq x y z
N MET A 1 37.44 39.09 54.14
CA MET A 1 37.35 37.91 53.27
C MET A 1 36.73 38.31 51.93
N LYS A 2 37.50 38.16 50.85
CA LYS A 2 37.21 38.26 49.40
C LYS A 2 36.38 39.47 48.86
N PRO A 3 36.99 40.33 48.03
CA PRO A 3 36.40 41.58 47.53
C PRO A 3 35.62 41.40 46.22
N LYS A 4 34.65 42.30 46.01
CA LYS A 4 34.03 42.62 44.72
C LYS A 4 34.97 43.52 43.93
N ILE A 5 35.16 43.25 42.63
CA ILE A 5 35.85 44.16 41.71
C ILE A 5 35.01 44.29 40.42
N ALA A 6 34.81 45.54 40.02
CA ALA A 6 34.14 45.96 38.79
C ALA A 6 35.13 46.09 37.60
N CYS A 7 34.56 46.06 36.38
CA CYS A 7 35.18 46.12 35.05
C CYS A 7 36.30 47.16 34.83
N PRO A 8 37.09 46.98 33.75
CA PRO A 8 36.90 47.88 32.60
C PRO A 8 37.02 47.25 31.19
N SER A 9 36.84 48.16 30.24
CA SER A 9 36.51 48.16 28.81
C SER A 9 37.53 47.73 27.73
N LYS A 10 36.96 47.20 26.63
CA LYS A 10 37.13 47.48 25.16
C LYS A 10 38.52 47.57 24.46
N LYS A 11 38.58 46.80 23.35
CA LYS A 11 39.20 47.04 21.99
C LYS A 11 40.71 47.29 21.94
N LYS A 12 41.55 46.56 21.19
CA LYS A 12 41.66 46.30 19.72
C LYS A 12 42.80 45.24 19.61
N GLN A 13 42.85 44.28 18.66
CA GLN A 13 43.37 44.46 17.29
C GLN A 13 43.23 43.14 16.51
N MET A 14 43.19 43.27 15.19
CA MET A 14 42.85 42.27 14.17
C MET A 14 43.93 41.21 13.98
N GLY A 15 43.49 39.98 13.68
CA GLY A 15 44.30 38.88 13.17
C GLY A 15 43.45 37.97 12.28
N GLU A 16 43.95 37.67 11.09
CA GLU A 16 43.25 37.23 9.89
C GLU A 16 42.55 35.85 9.94
N GLY A 17 41.47 35.76 9.16
CA GLY A 17 41.17 34.60 8.31
C GLY A 17 40.61 33.34 8.97
N THR A 18 39.32 33.05 8.78
CA THR A 18 38.88 31.67 8.51
C THR A 18 37.50 31.57 7.86
N LYS A 19 37.47 30.72 6.84
CA LYS A 19 36.40 30.31 5.93
C LYS A 19 35.00 30.12 6.56
N ASN A 20 34.01 30.68 5.86
CA ASN A 20 32.58 30.37 5.92
C ASN A 20 32.30 28.85 6.09
N GLN A 21 31.90 28.43 7.30
CA GLN A 21 31.26 27.13 7.51
C GLN A 21 29.74 27.28 7.37
N LYS A 22 29.19 26.68 6.30
CA LYS A 22 27.74 26.53 6.11
C LYS A 22 27.13 25.73 7.28
N PRO A 23 25.96 26.13 7.80
CA PRO A 23 25.32 25.43 8.90
C PRO A 23 24.94 24.00 8.53
N LYS A 24 25.19 23.09 9.47
CA LYS A 24 24.95 21.64 9.41
C LYS A 24 23.57 21.32 8.83
N THR A 25 23.61 20.42 7.86
CA THR A 25 22.48 19.86 7.12
C THR A 25 21.40 19.33 8.05
N SER A 26 20.17 19.78 7.80
CA SER A 26 18.94 19.32 8.45
C SER A 26 18.82 17.79 8.48
N LEU A 27 18.44 17.27 9.66
CA LEU A 27 18.15 15.86 9.92
C LEU A 27 17.07 15.34 8.95
N ARG A 28 17.50 14.75 7.83
CA ARG A 28 16.64 13.99 6.92
C ARG A 28 16.17 12.73 7.67
N LYS A 29 14.89 12.67 8.08
CA LYS A 29 14.27 11.40 8.44
C LYS A 29 14.40 10.44 7.24
N PRO A 30 14.82 9.17 7.42
CA PRO A 30 14.98 8.22 6.33
C PRO A 30 13.69 8.12 5.51
N THR A 31 13.81 8.33 4.19
CA THR A 31 12.68 8.31 3.26
C THR A 31 12.02 6.92 3.29
N LYS A 32 10.78 6.82 3.80
CA LYS A 32 9.93 5.62 3.62
C LYS A 32 9.61 5.35 2.13
N THR A 33 9.91 6.30 1.24
CA THR A 33 9.59 6.32 -0.19
C THR A 33 10.76 5.82 -1.05
N ILE A 34 11.11 4.55 -0.93
CA ILE A 34 12.18 3.91 -1.74
C ILE A 34 11.75 3.72 -3.22
N SER A 35 10.43 3.74 -3.51
CA SER A 35 9.86 3.41 -4.83
C SER A 35 9.72 4.59 -5.80
N GLY A 36 10.08 5.82 -5.40
CA GLY A 36 9.85 7.01 -6.24
C GLY A 36 8.37 7.36 -6.49
N VAL A 37 7.44 6.76 -5.75
CA VAL A 37 6.00 7.07 -5.78
C VAL A 37 5.57 7.53 -4.39
N ALA A 38 5.02 8.74 -4.27
CA ALA A 38 4.61 9.29 -2.98
C ALA A 38 3.21 8.80 -2.58
N PRO A 39 3.06 8.07 -1.45
CA PRO A 39 1.76 7.63 -0.96
C PRO A 39 1.03 8.80 -0.28
N LEU A 40 0.01 9.33 -0.95
CA LEU A 40 -0.85 10.40 -0.46
C LEU A 40 -2.15 9.79 0.05
N ALA A 41 -2.30 9.71 1.37
CA ALA A 41 -3.51 9.21 1.99
C ALA A 41 -4.45 10.35 2.40
N VAL A 42 -5.74 10.20 2.08
CA VAL A 42 -6.85 11.07 2.48
C VAL A 42 -7.83 10.26 3.31
N MET A 43 -8.51 10.92 4.25
CA MET A 43 -9.53 10.29 5.09
C MET A 43 -10.91 10.87 4.81
N LEU A 44 -11.90 10.01 5.03
CA LEU A 44 -13.32 10.34 4.96
C LEU A 44 -13.77 10.98 6.28
N PRO A 45 -14.82 11.81 6.27
CA PRO A 45 -15.46 12.26 7.51
C PRO A 45 -15.95 11.04 8.31
N PRO A 46 -15.97 11.08 9.66
CA PRO A 46 -16.41 9.93 10.45
C PRO A 46 -17.82 9.47 10.10
N ARG A 47 -18.00 8.15 9.98
CA ARG A 47 -19.29 7.49 9.79
C ARG A 47 -19.25 6.13 10.47
N LYS A 48 -20.34 5.76 11.12
CA LYS A 48 -20.55 4.42 11.70
C LYS A 48 -20.82 3.40 10.59
N CYS A 49 -20.32 2.18 10.77
CA CYS A 49 -20.69 1.05 9.93
C CYS A 49 -22.16 0.67 10.16
N ASP A 50 -22.85 0.26 9.08
CA ASP A 50 -24.28 -0.10 9.14
C ASP A 50 -24.56 -1.34 10.01
N HIS A 51 -23.57 -2.22 10.22
CA HIS A 51 -23.67 -3.41 11.10
C HIS A 51 -23.30 -3.12 12.57
N GLY A 52 -23.06 -1.86 12.91
CA GLY A 52 -22.50 -1.47 14.21
C GLY A 52 -20.98 -1.60 14.28
N ALA A 53 -20.44 -1.56 15.50
CA ALA A 53 -19.00 -1.61 15.73
C ALA A 53 -18.50 -3.05 15.87
N CYS A 54 -17.41 -3.39 15.17
CA CYS A 54 -16.66 -4.60 15.46
C CYS A 54 -15.99 -4.47 16.83
N LEU A 55 -15.88 -5.57 17.56
CA LEU A 55 -15.35 -5.62 18.92
C LEU A 55 -13.97 -4.95 19.10
N TYR A 56 -13.08 -5.09 18.11
CA TYR A 56 -11.72 -4.52 18.13
C TYR A 56 -11.62 -3.10 17.55
N CYS A 57 -12.70 -2.56 16.98
CA CYS A 57 -12.70 -1.19 16.47
C CYS A 57 -13.08 -0.21 17.59
N PRO A 58 -12.32 0.88 17.78
CA PRO A 58 -12.71 1.92 18.73
C PRO A 58 -13.92 2.70 18.20
N SER A 59 -14.86 2.96 19.09
CA SER A 59 -16.04 3.79 18.86
C SER A 59 -15.75 5.23 19.30
N LEU A 60 -14.84 5.90 18.59
CA LEU A 60 -14.37 7.26 18.89
C LEU A 60 -14.81 8.24 17.80
N ASN A 61 -14.70 9.55 18.04
CA ASN A 61 -14.95 10.60 17.04
C ASN A 61 -13.83 10.65 15.98
N ALA A 62 -13.68 9.56 15.24
CA ALA A 62 -12.69 9.36 14.18
C ALA A 62 -13.26 8.36 13.15
N PRO A 63 -12.72 8.32 11.92
CA PRO A 63 -13.10 7.30 10.95
C PRO A 63 -12.91 5.88 11.51
N GLN A 64 -13.80 4.96 11.13
CA GLN A 64 -13.87 3.62 11.71
C GLN A 64 -12.50 2.94 11.77
N SER A 65 -12.22 2.30 12.90
CA SER A 65 -10.94 1.65 13.23
C SER A 65 -9.81 2.63 13.61
N TYR A 66 -9.91 3.93 13.43
CA TYR A 66 -8.86 4.90 13.79
C TYR A 66 -9.11 5.55 15.15
N THR A 67 -8.06 6.17 15.69
CA THR A 67 -8.12 6.98 16.91
C THR A 67 -7.99 8.47 16.54
N PRO A 68 -8.58 9.40 17.33
CA PRO A 68 -8.51 10.84 17.08
C PRO A 68 -7.08 11.36 16.90
N GLU A 69 -6.14 10.84 17.68
CA GLU A 69 -4.73 11.25 17.66
C GLU A 69 -3.88 10.49 16.64
N SER A 70 -4.51 9.69 15.77
CA SER A 70 -3.81 9.11 14.63
C SER A 70 -3.33 10.25 13.71
N PRO A 71 -2.05 10.30 13.27
CA PRO A 71 -1.55 11.42 12.47
C PRO A 71 -2.33 11.69 11.18
N ALA A 72 -2.94 10.65 10.58
CA ALA A 72 -3.80 10.83 9.41
C ALA A 72 -5.15 11.48 9.75
N VAL A 73 -5.71 11.18 10.92
CA VAL A 73 -6.99 11.73 11.39
C VAL A 73 -6.80 13.19 11.78
N ILE A 74 -5.74 13.53 12.52
CA ILE A 74 -5.42 14.92 12.89
C ILE A 74 -5.36 15.80 11.64
N ARG A 75 -4.58 15.41 10.64
CA ARG A 75 -4.46 16.15 9.37
C ARG A 75 -5.78 16.25 8.60
N ALA A 76 -6.60 15.20 8.63
CA ALA A 76 -7.89 15.22 7.97
C ALA A 76 -8.86 16.17 8.68
N ARG A 77 -8.88 16.16 10.02
CA ARG A 77 -9.68 17.08 10.85
C ARG A 77 -9.29 18.54 10.65
N GLU A 78 -8.00 18.86 10.61
CA GLU A 78 -7.49 20.21 10.27
C GLU A 78 -7.93 20.68 8.87
N CYS A 79 -8.22 19.73 7.98
CA CYS A 79 -8.73 20.00 6.64
C CYS A 79 -10.27 19.88 6.55
N GLU A 80 -10.98 19.73 7.67
CA GLU A 80 -12.43 19.48 7.74
C GLU A 80 -12.88 18.30 6.85
N TYR A 81 -11.99 17.31 6.69
CA TYR A 81 -12.16 16.18 5.77
C TYR A 81 -12.38 16.57 4.30
N ASP A 82 -12.15 17.82 3.89
CA ASP A 82 -12.24 18.22 2.48
C ASP A 82 -11.11 17.55 1.67
N PRO A 83 -11.45 16.78 0.62
CA PRO A 83 -10.46 16.06 -0.18
C PRO A 83 -9.43 16.98 -0.84
N SER A 84 -9.81 18.19 -1.25
CA SER A 84 -8.88 19.10 -1.93
C SER A 84 -7.86 19.67 -0.96
N ARG A 85 -8.32 20.11 0.23
CA ARG A 85 -7.47 20.63 1.30
C ARG A 85 -6.49 19.56 1.78
N GLN A 86 -6.96 18.33 2.01
CA GLN A 86 -6.11 17.21 2.41
C GLN A 86 -5.00 16.92 1.37
N VAL A 87 -5.35 16.86 0.08
CA VAL A 87 -4.37 16.64 -1.00
C VAL A 87 -3.34 17.76 -1.06
N LYS A 88 -3.79 19.04 -1.05
CA LYS A 88 -2.90 20.20 -1.11
C LYS A 88 -1.96 20.26 0.09
N ALA A 89 -2.48 20.07 1.30
CA ALA A 89 -1.69 20.04 2.53
C ALA A 89 -0.61 18.95 2.48
N ARG A 90 -0.98 17.75 2.00
CA ARG A 90 -0.04 16.63 1.91
C ARG A 90 1.03 16.84 0.84
N LEU A 91 0.68 17.42 -0.31
CA LEU A 91 1.65 17.81 -1.33
C LEU A 91 2.62 18.89 -0.81
N LYS A 92 2.14 19.88 -0.06
CA LYS A 92 2.98 20.91 0.58
C LYS A 92 3.97 20.27 1.56
N ALA A 93 3.50 19.35 2.41
CA ALA A 93 4.36 18.62 3.33
C ALA A 93 5.43 17.79 2.60
N PHE A 94 5.08 17.10 1.50
CA PHE A 94 6.07 16.36 0.71
C PHE A 94 7.14 17.26 0.09
N LYS A 95 6.75 18.42 -0.45
CA LYS A 95 7.69 19.40 -1.00
C LYS A 95 8.64 19.93 0.09
N ALA A 96 8.11 20.27 1.27
CA ALA A 96 8.92 20.74 2.40
C ALA A 96 9.93 19.69 2.88
N MET A 97 9.60 18.40 2.80
CA MET A 97 10.52 17.30 3.11
C MET A 97 11.47 16.93 1.94
N GLY A 98 11.37 17.60 0.80
CA GLY A 98 12.16 17.27 -0.40
C GLY A 98 11.78 15.95 -1.07
N HIS A 99 10.58 15.42 -0.80
CA HIS A 99 10.09 14.20 -1.43
C HIS A 99 9.57 14.48 -2.85
N PRO A 100 9.85 13.60 -3.82
CA PRO A 100 9.28 13.73 -5.17
C PRO A 100 7.76 13.60 -5.11
N THR A 101 7.06 14.41 -5.91
CA THR A 101 5.59 14.45 -5.97
C THR A 101 5.06 14.28 -7.40
N ASP A 102 5.93 13.99 -8.37
CA ASP A 102 5.56 13.80 -9.77
C ASP A 102 4.68 12.56 -9.99
N LYS A 103 4.83 11.56 -9.11
CA LYS A 103 4.03 10.32 -9.08
C LYS A 103 3.39 10.15 -7.71
N ILE A 104 2.08 10.16 -7.69
CA ILE A 104 1.26 10.01 -6.48
C ILE A 104 0.50 8.68 -6.53
N GLU A 105 0.59 7.92 -5.45
CA GLU A 105 -0.40 6.89 -5.13
C GLU A 105 -1.42 7.51 -4.17
N LEU A 106 -2.63 7.75 -4.66
CA LEU A 106 -3.73 8.27 -3.84
C LEU A 106 -4.36 7.10 -3.06
N ILE A 107 -4.57 7.25 -1.76
CA ILE A 107 -5.14 6.22 -0.89
C ILE A 107 -6.33 6.81 -0.14
N ILE A 108 -7.53 6.30 -0.41
CA ILE A 108 -8.74 6.66 0.33
C ILE A 108 -8.88 5.70 1.51
N MET A 109 -8.68 6.21 2.72
CA MET A 109 -8.69 5.44 3.97
C MET A 109 -10.01 5.58 4.72
N GLY A 110 -10.34 4.55 5.50
CA GLY A 110 -11.52 4.53 6.41
C GLY A 110 -12.38 3.29 6.27
N GLY A 111 -12.23 2.51 5.20
CA GLY A 111 -12.88 1.20 5.04
C GLY A 111 -14.37 1.23 4.70
N THR A 112 -15.01 2.40 4.70
CA THR A 112 -16.45 2.59 4.47
C THR A 112 -16.76 3.48 3.26
N PHE A 113 -15.76 3.82 2.43
CA PHE A 113 -15.94 4.76 1.30
C PHE A 113 -17.11 4.40 0.40
N LEU A 114 -17.21 3.12 0.06
CA LEU A 114 -18.22 2.57 -0.84
C LEU A 114 -19.64 2.53 -0.24
N SER A 115 -19.77 2.85 1.05
CA SER A 115 -21.07 2.96 1.73
C SER A 115 -21.64 4.39 1.68
N TYR A 116 -20.84 5.42 1.35
CA TYR A 116 -21.33 6.81 1.24
C TYR A 116 -22.30 6.96 0.05
N PRO A 117 -23.15 7.99 0.00
CA PRO A 117 -23.95 8.27 -1.19
C PRO A 117 -23.07 8.38 -2.45
N GLU A 118 -23.50 7.83 -3.59
CA GLU A 118 -22.67 7.78 -4.80
C GLU A 118 -22.20 9.17 -5.25
N LYS A 119 -23.09 10.18 -5.20
CA LYS A 119 -22.74 11.58 -5.51
C LYS A 119 -21.53 12.06 -4.69
N PHE A 120 -21.53 11.78 -3.39
CA PHE A 120 -20.39 12.11 -2.51
C PHE A 120 -19.13 11.38 -2.96
N GLN A 121 -19.21 10.09 -3.30
CA GLN A 121 -18.04 9.30 -3.72
C GLN A 121 -17.40 9.89 -4.99
N PHE A 122 -18.21 10.20 -6.01
CA PHE A 122 -17.73 10.80 -7.26
C PHE A 122 -17.15 12.20 -7.04
N ASP A 123 -17.83 13.04 -6.26
CA ASP A 123 -17.35 14.39 -5.93
C ASP A 123 -16.04 14.35 -5.14
N PHE A 124 -15.91 13.39 -4.21
CA PHE A 124 -14.71 13.23 -3.40
C PHE A 124 -13.49 12.89 -4.27
N VAL A 125 -13.62 11.88 -5.14
CA VAL A 125 -12.54 11.49 -6.07
C VAL A 125 -12.22 12.63 -7.04
N LYS A 126 -13.23 13.29 -7.60
CA LYS A 126 -13.05 14.42 -8.51
C LYS A 126 -12.25 15.54 -7.85
N LYS A 127 -12.62 15.94 -6.63
CA LYS A 127 -11.89 16.96 -5.86
C LYS A 127 -10.45 16.57 -5.56
N CYS A 128 -10.17 15.29 -5.29
CA CYS A 128 -8.78 14.82 -5.18
C CYS A 128 -8.00 15.02 -6.49
N TYR A 129 -8.58 14.68 -7.65
CA TYR A 129 -7.94 14.94 -8.94
C TYR A 129 -7.75 16.43 -9.21
N ASP A 130 -8.76 17.26 -8.95
CA ASP A 130 -8.67 18.72 -9.13
C ASP A 130 -7.53 19.32 -8.30
N ALA A 131 -7.33 18.83 -7.08
CA ALA A 131 -6.22 19.25 -6.21
C ALA A 131 -4.85 18.77 -6.72
N LEU A 132 -4.74 17.55 -7.26
CA LEU A 132 -3.53 17.07 -7.93
C LEU A 132 -3.23 17.87 -9.21
N ASN A 133 -4.27 18.29 -9.92
CA ASN A 133 -4.16 19.08 -11.15
C ASN A 133 -3.89 20.56 -10.89
N ASN A 134 -4.09 21.02 -9.66
CA ASN A 134 -4.18 22.44 -9.33
C ASN A 134 -5.15 23.23 -10.23
N LYS A 135 -6.26 22.59 -10.62
CA LYS A 135 -7.26 23.15 -11.55
C LYS A 135 -8.61 22.49 -11.28
N LYS A 136 -9.69 23.28 -11.18
CA LYS A 136 -11.06 22.77 -11.08
C LYS A 136 -11.50 22.18 -12.43
N SER A 137 -12.28 21.10 -12.37
CA SER A 137 -12.92 20.48 -13.53
C SER A 137 -14.46 20.52 -13.41
N THR A 138 -15.17 20.34 -14.51
CA THR A 138 -16.64 20.22 -14.55
C THR A 138 -17.09 18.79 -14.25
N SER A 139 -16.27 17.79 -14.54
CA SER A 139 -16.58 16.37 -14.33
C SER A 139 -15.36 15.57 -13.92
N LEU A 140 -15.58 14.41 -13.29
CA LEU A 140 -14.51 13.46 -12.97
C LEU A 140 -13.72 13.02 -14.21
N ASN A 141 -14.40 12.82 -15.35
CA ASN A 141 -13.75 12.46 -16.61
C ASN A 141 -12.78 13.55 -17.08
N GLN A 142 -13.18 14.82 -16.99
CA GLN A 142 -12.29 15.94 -17.30
C GLN A 142 -11.13 16.02 -16.29
N ALA A 143 -11.39 15.84 -14.99
CA ALA A 143 -10.36 15.83 -13.95
C ALA A 143 -9.28 14.76 -14.23
N LYS A 144 -9.70 13.53 -14.55
CA LYS A 144 -8.80 12.43 -14.94
C LYS A 144 -8.02 12.79 -16.21
N LYS A 145 -8.68 13.35 -17.22
CA LYS A 145 -8.04 13.70 -18.49
C LYS A 145 -6.92 14.71 -18.32
N ILE A 146 -7.14 15.74 -17.50
CA ILE A 146 -6.11 16.72 -17.12
C ILE A 146 -4.96 15.99 -16.37
N ASN A 147 -5.29 15.06 -15.47
CA ASN A 147 -4.30 14.37 -14.65
C ASN A 147 -3.37 13.44 -15.45
N GLU A 148 -3.74 12.97 -16.65
CA GLU A 148 -2.87 12.17 -17.53
C GLU A 148 -1.53 12.88 -17.81
N ARG A 149 -1.52 14.23 -17.79
CA ARG A 149 -0.35 15.09 -18.10
C ARG A 149 -0.02 16.10 -17.00
N ALA A 150 -0.66 16.02 -15.84
CA ALA A 150 -0.44 16.96 -14.74
C ALA A 150 0.96 16.83 -14.13
N LYS A 151 1.39 17.86 -13.38
CA LYS A 151 2.65 17.81 -12.62
C LYS A 151 2.63 16.74 -11.53
N ASN A 152 1.50 16.58 -10.83
CA ASN A 152 1.30 15.58 -9.79
C ASN A 152 0.39 14.47 -10.32
N ARG A 153 0.97 13.44 -10.94
CA ARG A 153 0.22 12.39 -11.64
C ARG A 153 -0.26 11.32 -10.66
N CYS A 154 -1.55 11.01 -10.69
CA CYS A 154 -2.13 9.89 -9.95
C CYS A 154 -1.80 8.58 -10.68
N VAL A 155 -0.69 7.94 -10.30
CA VAL A 155 -0.20 6.71 -10.94
C VAL A 155 -0.86 5.46 -10.37
N ALA A 156 -1.50 5.57 -9.21
CA ALA A 156 -2.32 4.54 -8.60
C ALA A 156 -3.36 5.19 -7.69
N LEU A 157 -4.55 4.59 -7.64
CA LEU A 157 -5.59 4.94 -6.69
C LEU A 157 -5.98 3.66 -5.93
N CYS A 158 -5.83 3.73 -4.60
CA CYS A 158 -6.13 2.67 -3.67
C CYS A 158 -7.37 3.01 -2.85
N ILE A 159 -8.30 2.07 -2.73
CA ILE A 159 -9.51 2.22 -1.92
C ILE A 159 -9.56 1.08 -0.89
N GLU A 160 -9.73 1.45 0.37
CA GLU A 160 -10.00 0.51 1.46
C GLU A 160 -11.52 0.27 1.59
N THR A 161 -11.94 -0.99 1.67
CA THR A 161 -13.36 -1.33 1.81
C THR A 161 -13.57 -2.65 2.56
N ARG A 162 -14.82 -2.91 2.94
CA ARG A 162 -15.26 -4.20 3.45
C ARG A 162 -15.59 -5.16 2.30
N PRO A 163 -15.39 -6.49 2.48
CA PRO A 163 -15.72 -7.49 1.46
C PRO A 163 -17.19 -7.51 0.99
N ASP A 164 -18.14 -7.29 1.90
CA ASP A 164 -19.58 -7.28 1.59
C ASP A 164 -19.99 -6.09 0.69
N VAL A 165 -19.22 -5.01 0.72
CA VAL A 165 -19.43 -3.78 -0.06
C VAL A 165 -18.56 -3.76 -1.32
N CYS A 166 -18.53 -4.88 -2.04
CA CYS A 166 -17.82 -5.07 -3.31
C CYS A 166 -18.71 -5.77 -4.35
N LYS A 167 -19.94 -5.27 -4.51
CA LYS A 167 -20.92 -5.74 -5.50
C LYS A 167 -20.59 -5.16 -6.89
N PRO A 168 -21.22 -5.66 -7.97
CA PRO A 168 -20.89 -5.25 -9.34
C PRO A 168 -20.93 -3.74 -9.60
N HIS A 169 -21.94 -3.01 -9.09
CA HIS A 169 -22.05 -1.57 -9.29
C HIS A 169 -20.91 -0.79 -8.61
N GLN A 170 -20.52 -1.14 -7.38
CA GLN A 170 -19.38 -0.51 -6.70
C GLN A 170 -18.06 -0.77 -7.45
N ILE A 171 -17.89 -1.97 -8.01
CA ILE A 171 -16.71 -2.30 -8.84
C ILE A 171 -16.67 -1.45 -10.10
N LYS A 172 -17.82 -1.24 -10.76
CA LYS A 172 -17.94 -0.33 -11.89
C LYS A 172 -17.53 1.09 -11.50
N ASN A 173 -18.06 1.62 -10.40
CA ASN A 173 -17.73 2.96 -9.91
C ASN A 173 -16.22 3.09 -9.62
N MET A 174 -15.61 2.09 -8.96
CA MET A 174 -14.16 2.08 -8.70
C MET A 174 -13.32 2.11 -9.98
N LEU A 175 -13.74 1.39 -11.02
CA LEU A 175 -13.10 1.45 -12.34
C LEU A 175 -13.24 2.83 -12.98
N GLU A 176 -14.43 3.43 -12.92
CA GLU A 176 -14.69 4.79 -13.43
C GLU A 176 -13.87 5.85 -12.70
N TRP A 177 -13.62 5.69 -11.41
CA TRP A 177 -12.75 6.57 -10.64
C TRP A 177 -11.27 6.44 -11.00
N GLY A 178 -10.88 5.39 -11.73
CA GLY A 178 -9.48 5.11 -12.05
C GLY A 178 -8.73 4.40 -10.92
N ALA A 179 -9.44 3.69 -10.03
CA ALA A 179 -8.81 2.86 -9.02
C ALA A 179 -8.02 1.73 -9.66
N THR A 180 -6.90 1.35 -9.03
CA THR A 180 -6.02 0.28 -9.51
C THR A 180 -5.77 -0.78 -8.46
N ARG A 181 -6.07 -0.48 -7.19
CA ARG A 181 -5.87 -1.37 -6.06
C ARG A 181 -7.00 -1.27 -5.06
N ILE A 182 -7.51 -2.42 -4.62
CA ILE A 182 -8.49 -2.49 -3.55
C ILE A 182 -7.89 -3.23 -2.35
N GLU A 183 -8.10 -2.68 -1.17
CA GLU A 183 -7.73 -3.33 0.09
C GLU A 183 -8.98 -3.76 0.85
N LEU A 184 -9.08 -5.06 1.10
CA LEU A 184 -10.20 -5.68 1.81
C LEU A 184 -9.86 -5.86 3.27
N GLY A 185 -10.75 -5.37 4.14
CA GLY A 185 -10.72 -5.65 5.58
C GLY A 185 -11.14 -7.09 5.88
N VAL A 186 -10.29 -8.07 5.59
CA VAL A 186 -10.56 -9.51 5.77
C VAL A 186 -10.43 -9.91 7.24
N GLN A 187 -9.37 -9.49 7.91
CA GLN A 187 -9.01 -9.75 9.30
C GLN A 187 -8.69 -11.23 9.60
N ALA A 188 -9.63 -12.15 9.37
CA ALA A 188 -9.48 -13.59 9.54
C ALA A 188 -10.14 -14.32 8.36
N ILE A 189 -10.13 -15.66 8.31
CA ILE A 189 -10.95 -16.41 7.33
C ILE A 189 -11.72 -17.53 8.03
N ASP A 190 -12.48 -17.14 9.06
CA ASP A 190 -13.31 -18.01 9.89
C ASP A 190 -14.58 -17.27 10.33
N ASP A 191 -15.74 -17.77 9.91
CA ASP A 191 -17.04 -17.17 10.23
C ASP A 191 -17.39 -17.24 11.73
N LYS A 192 -16.83 -18.20 12.49
CA LYS A 192 -16.99 -18.24 13.96
C LYS A 192 -16.29 -17.06 14.62
N ILE A 193 -15.10 -16.68 14.11
CA ILE A 193 -14.39 -15.48 14.57
C ILE A 193 -15.20 -14.24 14.20
N TYR A 194 -15.71 -14.16 12.96
CA TYR A 194 -16.52 -13.02 12.52
C TYR A 194 -17.76 -12.81 13.38
N LYS A 195 -18.51 -13.88 13.68
CA LYS A 195 -19.65 -13.79 14.59
C LYS A 195 -19.23 -13.31 15.98
N LYS A 196 -18.15 -13.86 16.54
CA LYS A 196 -17.64 -13.49 17.88
C LYS A 196 -17.24 -12.01 17.98
N VAL A 197 -16.68 -11.44 16.93
CA VAL A 197 -16.20 -10.04 16.95
C VAL A 197 -17.18 -9.04 16.32
N ASN A 198 -18.43 -9.47 16.08
CA ASN A 198 -19.45 -8.68 15.40
C ASN A 198 -18.96 -8.10 14.06
N ARG A 199 -18.34 -8.94 13.22
CA ARG A 199 -17.91 -8.55 11.87
C ARG A 199 -19.06 -8.72 10.89
N GLY A 200 -19.49 -7.63 10.27
CA GLY A 200 -20.67 -7.63 9.38
C GLY A 200 -20.49 -8.26 7.99
N HIS A 201 -19.59 -9.24 7.82
CA HIS A 201 -19.47 -10.00 6.56
C HIS A 201 -19.00 -11.44 6.82
N SER A 202 -19.20 -12.29 5.82
CA SER A 202 -18.78 -13.70 5.86
C SER A 202 -17.44 -13.93 5.18
N VAL A 203 -16.91 -15.15 5.29
CA VAL A 203 -15.78 -15.63 4.47
C VAL A 203 -16.20 -15.74 3.01
N GLN A 204 -17.46 -16.08 2.73
CA GLN A 204 -17.97 -16.13 1.36
C GLN A 204 -17.92 -14.75 0.68
N ASP A 205 -18.24 -13.68 1.40
CA ASP A 205 -18.10 -12.30 0.89
C ASP A 205 -16.65 -11.98 0.49
N VAL A 206 -15.67 -12.48 1.26
CA VAL A 206 -14.23 -12.34 0.92
C VAL A 206 -13.90 -13.05 -0.38
N ILE A 207 -14.38 -14.29 -0.54
CA ILE A 207 -14.14 -15.11 -1.74
C ILE A 207 -14.75 -14.43 -2.96
N ASP A 208 -16.01 -14.04 -2.85
CA ASP A 208 -16.79 -13.40 -3.89
C ASP A 208 -16.22 -12.05 -4.33
N ALA A 209 -15.90 -11.18 -3.36
CA ALA A 209 -15.26 -9.90 -3.63
C ALA A 209 -13.91 -10.10 -4.33
N THR A 210 -13.11 -11.07 -3.86
CA THR A 210 -11.81 -11.38 -4.47
C THR A 210 -11.97 -11.84 -5.91
N GLU A 211 -12.93 -12.73 -6.20
CA GLU A 211 -13.21 -13.16 -7.57
C GLU A 211 -13.61 -12.00 -8.47
N ARG A 212 -14.57 -11.19 -8.05
CA ARG A 212 -15.04 -10.04 -8.85
C ARG A 212 -13.92 -9.03 -9.10
N LEU A 213 -13.13 -8.72 -8.07
CA LEU A 213 -12.00 -7.78 -8.17
C LEU A 213 -10.88 -8.30 -9.08
N LYS A 214 -10.52 -9.59 -8.98
CA LYS A 214 -9.52 -10.22 -9.87
C LYS A 214 -9.97 -10.14 -11.33
N LYS A 215 -11.24 -10.50 -11.62
CA LYS A 215 -11.83 -10.44 -12.96
C LYS A 215 -11.86 -9.00 -13.52
N ALA A 216 -12.15 -8.02 -12.67
CA ALA A 216 -12.11 -6.59 -13.03
C ALA A 216 -10.67 -6.05 -13.20
N GLY A 217 -9.64 -6.84 -12.87
CA GLY A 217 -8.25 -6.50 -13.09
C GLY A 217 -7.54 -5.87 -11.89
N PHE A 218 -8.24 -5.55 -10.79
CA PHE A 218 -7.64 -4.89 -9.65
C PHE A 218 -6.52 -5.70 -9.00
N LYS A 219 -5.48 -5.02 -8.51
CA LYS A 219 -4.58 -5.55 -7.48
C LYS A 219 -5.31 -5.62 -6.14
N ILE A 220 -5.14 -6.71 -5.38
CA ILE A 220 -5.90 -6.95 -4.15
C ILE A 220 -4.96 -7.05 -2.95
N GLY A 221 -5.24 -6.23 -1.93
CA GLY A 221 -4.62 -6.32 -0.62
C GLY A 221 -5.59 -6.88 0.43
N TYR A 222 -5.14 -7.77 1.30
CA TYR A 222 -5.89 -8.17 2.49
C TYR A 222 -5.30 -7.51 3.73
N HIS A 223 -6.16 -6.97 4.59
CA HIS A 223 -5.79 -6.68 5.98
C HIS A 223 -6.06 -7.93 6.79
N LEU A 224 -5.08 -8.41 7.55
CA LEU A 224 -5.20 -9.59 8.41
C LEU A 224 -4.83 -9.21 9.85
N MET A 225 -5.54 -9.78 10.81
CA MET A 225 -5.38 -9.50 12.24
C MET A 225 -5.13 -10.78 13.03
N PRO A 226 -3.86 -11.23 13.14
CA PRO A 226 -3.49 -12.30 14.06
C PRO A 226 -3.87 -11.93 15.51
N GLY A 227 -4.25 -12.90 16.32
CA GLY A 227 -4.65 -12.67 17.72
C GLY A 227 -6.01 -12.02 17.90
N ILE A 228 -6.85 -11.96 16.86
CA ILE A 228 -8.24 -11.52 17.01
C ILE A 228 -9.01 -12.44 17.99
N PRO A 229 -9.98 -11.93 18.79
CA PRO A 229 -10.73 -12.75 19.74
C PRO A 229 -11.32 -14.01 19.11
N GLY A 230 -11.08 -15.17 19.75
CA GLY A 230 -11.44 -16.48 19.20
C GLY A 230 -10.37 -17.12 18.28
N SER A 231 -9.16 -16.54 18.21
CA SER A 231 -7.99 -17.11 17.55
C SER A 231 -6.85 -17.44 18.51
N ASN A 232 -5.85 -18.15 18.00
CA ASN A 232 -4.57 -18.47 18.65
C ASN A 232 -3.48 -18.63 17.57
N PRO A 233 -2.17 -18.60 17.93
CA PRO A 233 -1.09 -18.64 16.93
C PRO A 233 -1.19 -19.82 15.95
N LYS A 234 -1.55 -21.02 16.44
CA LYS A 234 -1.73 -22.22 15.60
C LYS A 234 -2.84 -22.00 14.56
N LYS A 235 -3.98 -21.48 14.99
CA LYS A 235 -5.14 -21.19 14.13
C LYS A 235 -4.83 -20.09 13.12
N ASP A 236 -4.13 -19.03 13.52
CA ASP A 236 -3.70 -17.96 12.61
C ASP A 236 -2.80 -18.48 11.49
N ILE A 237 -1.84 -19.37 11.82
CA ILE A 237 -0.98 -20.00 10.82
C ILE A 237 -1.77 -20.94 9.90
N GLN A 238 -2.74 -21.68 10.41
CA GLN A 238 -3.62 -22.53 9.59
C GLN A 238 -4.46 -21.71 8.60
N MET A 239 -5.08 -20.62 9.07
CA MET A 239 -5.81 -19.68 8.23
C MET A 239 -4.89 -19.07 7.17
N PHE A 240 -3.70 -18.62 7.55
CA PHE A 240 -2.74 -18.04 6.62
C PHE A 240 -2.27 -19.04 5.55
N LYS A 241 -2.03 -20.30 5.91
CA LYS A 241 -1.76 -21.39 4.94
C LYS A 241 -2.93 -21.56 3.97
N LYS A 242 -4.17 -21.55 4.47
CA LYS A 242 -5.38 -21.68 3.63
C LYS A 242 -5.54 -20.53 2.64
N ILE A 243 -5.20 -19.28 3.01
CA ILE A 243 -5.20 -18.11 2.11
C ILE A 243 -4.34 -18.35 0.85
N PHE A 244 -3.23 -19.07 0.97
CA PHE A 244 -2.33 -19.32 -0.17
C PHE A 244 -2.49 -20.69 -0.82
N LYS A 245 -3.02 -21.68 -0.10
CA LYS A 245 -3.32 -23.01 -0.66
C LYS A 245 -4.61 -23.02 -1.48
N SER A 246 -5.66 -22.37 -0.97
CA SER A 246 -6.96 -22.32 -1.66
C SER A 246 -6.92 -21.40 -2.88
N LYS A 247 -7.60 -21.80 -3.96
CA LYS A 247 -7.75 -20.96 -5.17
C LYS A 247 -8.69 -19.77 -4.92
N ASN A 248 -9.44 -19.74 -3.82
CA ASN A 248 -10.49 -18.75 -3.57
C ASN A 248 -9.95 -17.39 -3.06
N PHE A 249 -8.71 -17.36 -2.57
CA PHE A 249 -8.11 -16.15 -1.97
C PHE A 249 -6.93 -15.64 -2.81
N LYS A 250 -5.69 -16.01 -2.44
CA LYS A 250 -4.44 -15.62 -3.12
C LYS A 250 -4.35 -14.10 -3.41
N PRO A 251 -4.40 -13.27 -2.36
CA PRO A 251 -4.22 -11.82 -2.51
C PRO A 251 -2.82 -11.50 -3.04
N ASP A 252 -2.67 -10.33 -3.64
CA ASP A 252 -1.39 -9.85 -4.16
C ASP A 252 -0.55 -9.19 -3.06
N GLN A 253 -1.23 -8.68 -2.02
CA GLN A 253 -0.63 -7.94 -0.93
C GLN A 253 -1.31 -8.27 0.40
N ILE A 254 -0.56 -8.16 1.49
CA ILE A 254 -1.09 -8.31 2.85
C ILE A 254 -0.57 -7.17 3.73
N LYS A 255 -1.45 -6.63 4.58
CA LYS A 255 -1.10 -5.83 5.77
C LYS A 255 -1.41 -6.67 7.01
N ILE A 256 -0.41 -6.93 7.84
CA ILE A 256 -0.55 -7.73 9.07
C ILE A 256 -0.63 -6.77 10.25
N TYR A 257 -1.77 -6.79 10.95
CA TYR A 257 -2.06 -5.95 12.10
C TYR A 257 -2.42 -6.83 13.29
N PRO A 258 -1.44 -7.32 14.07
CA PRO A 258 -1.72 -8.04 15.30
C PRO A 258 -2.76 -7.31 16.15
N CYS A 259 -3.74 -8.05 16.68
CA CYS A 259 -4.84 -7.47 17.43
C CYS A 259 -4.32 -6.83 18.72
N GLN A 260 -4.80 -5.62 19.00
CA GLN A 260 -4.41 -4.82 20.16
C GLN A 260 -5.69 -4.35 20.87
N VAL A 261 -5.62 -4.18 22.19
CA VAL A 261 -6.73 -3.66 22.99
C VAL A 261 -6.68 -2.15 22.94
N LEU A 262 -7.71 -1.54 22.38
CA LEU A 262 -7.80 -0.09 22.19
C LEU A 262 -8.84 0.50 23.11
N LYS A 263 -8.53 1.68 23.66
CA LYS A 263 -9.45 2.45 24.49
C LYS A 263 -10.71 2.79 23.70
N GLY A 264 -11.88 2.54 24.28
CA GLY A 264 -13.19 2.78 23.68
C GLY A 264 -13.61 1.74 22.64
N ALA A 265 -12.95 0.58 22.59
CA ALA A 265 -13.36 -0.57 21.78
C ALA A 265 -13.98 -1.64 22.69
N GLY A 266 -14.94 -2.42 22.19
CA GLY A 266 -15.60 -3.47 23.00
C GLY A 266 -14.64 -4.55 23.53
N ILE A 267 -13.49 -4.76 22.86
CA ILE A 267 -12.43 -5.68 23.28
C ILE A 267 -11.76 -5.23 24.60
N GLU A 268 -11.88 -3.96 24.99
CA GLU A 268 -11.39 -3.43 26.27
C GLU A 268 -12.09 -4.11 27.45
N ASN A 269 -13.41 -4.27 27.37
CA ASN A 269 -14.19 -4.96 28.42
C ASN A 269 -13.79 -6.43 28.54
N LEU A 270 -13.57 -7.12 27.41
CA LEU A 270 -13.10 -8.52 27.43
C LEU A 270 -11.71 -8.65 28.03
N TYR A 271 -10.85 -7.64 27.84
CA TYR A 271 -9.51 -7.65 28.44
C TYR A 271 -9.58 -7.50 29.95
N TYR A 272 -10.34 -6.52 30.46
CA TYR A 272 -10.48 -6.31 31.90
C TYR A 272 -11.26 -7.44 32.59
N GLY A 273 -12.20 -8.08 31.91
CA GLY A 273 -12.89 -9.28 32.39
C GLY A 273 -12.07 -10.58 32.30
N GLY A 274 -10.84 -10.55 31.76
CA GLY A 274 -9.99 -11.73 31.60
C GLY A 274 -10.38 -12.68 30.46
N GLU A 275 -11.41 -12.36 29.68
CA GLU A 275 -11.90 -13.15 28.54
C GLU A 275 -11.04 -13.04 27.28
N TYR A 276 -10.16 -12.02 27.22
CA TYR A 276 -9.23 -11.82 26.11
C TYR A 276 -7.85 -11.37 26.59
N VAL A 277 -6.82 -12.10 26.16
CA VAL A 277 -5.42 -11.72 26.37
C VAL A 277 -4.75 -11.51 25.01
N PRO A 278 -4.23 -10.29 24.70
CA PRO A 278 -3.50 -10.07 23.46
C PRO A 278 -2.21 -10.88 23.44
N TYR A 279 -1.72 -11.20 22.24
CA TYR A 279 -0.47 -11.94 22.11
C TYR A 279 0.71 -11.21 22.74
N THR A 280 1.59 -12.00 23.36
CA THR A 280 2.89 -11.50 23.82
C THR A 280 3.75 -11.05 22.63
N LYS A 281 4.80 -10.28 22.92
CA LYS A 281 5.79 -9.87 21.91
C LYS A 281 6.41 -11.08 21.20
N GLN A 282 6.71 -12.15 21.95
CA GLN A 282 7.29 -13.37 21.42
C GLN A 282 6.30 -14.11 20.50
N GLN A 283 5.10 -14.40 20.99
CA GLN A 283 4.05 -15.08 20.20
C GLN A 283 3.77 -14.34 18.88
N THR A 284 3.70 -13.01 18.94
CA THR A 284 3.47 -12.19 17.75
C THR A 284 4.65 -12.27 16.77
N ALA A 285 5.88 -12.13 17.25
CA ALA A 285 7.07 -12.20 16.41
C ALA A 285 7.18 -13.57 15.71
N GLU A 286 6.99 -14.67 16.45
CA GLU A 286 7.02 -16.03 15.90
C GLU A 286 5.91 -16.26 14.88
N THR A 287 4.69 -15.81 15.19
CA THR A 287 3.55 -15.89 14.27
C THR A 287 3.85 -15.16 12.96
N ILE A 288 4.37 -13.94 13.03
CA ILE A 288 4.71 -13.15 11.83
C ILE A 288 5.86 -13.79 11.05
N ILE A 289 6.91 -14.29 11.71
CA ILE A 289 8.02 -15.00 11.04
C ILE A 289 7.48 -16.21 10.27
N ASN A 290 6.59 -16.99 10.87
CA ASN A 290 5.96 -18.13 10.22
C ASN A 290 5.08 -17.71 9.03
N MET A 291 4.30 -16.63 9.17
CA MET A 291 3.56 -16.04 8.04
C MET A 291 4.49 -15.58 6.91
N LEU A 292 5.61 -14.92 7.23
CA LEU A 292 6.60 -14.49 6.22
C LEU A 292 7.21 -15.68 5.46
N LYS A 293 7.56 -16.77 6.17
CA LYS A 293 8.08 -18.01 5.56
C LYS A 293 7.06 -18.64 4.59
N LEU A 294 5.77 -18.56 4.92
CA LEU A 294 4.67 -19.11 4.11
C LEU A 294 4.26 -18.21 2.94
N THR A 295 4.68 -16.94 2.93
CA THR A 295 4.22 -15.98 1.92
C THR A 295 4.84 -16.30 0.56
N PRO A 296 4.03 -16.53 -0.48
CA PRO A 296 4.53 -16.91 -1.79
C PRO A 296 5.18 -15.73 -2.50
N ARG A 297 6.02 -16.04 -3.50
CA ARG A 297 6.84 -15.05 -4.21
C ARG A 297 6.09 -13.95 -4.94
N TYR A 298 4.82 -14.19 -5.27
CA TYR A 298 3.94 -13.21 -5.93
C TYR A 298 3.26 -12.26 -4.94
N CYS A 299 3.29 -12.55 -3.63
CA CYS A 299 2.63 -11.75 -2.62
C CYS A 299 3.63 -10.81 -1.94
N ARG A 300 3.16 -9.61 -1.58
CA ARG A 300 3.95 -8.61 -0.84
C ARG A 300 3.38 -8.39 0.55
N ILE A 301 4.18 -8.57 1.59
CA ILE A 301 3.81 -8.12 2.94
C ILE A 301 4.14 -6.63 3.06
N MET A 302 3.13 -5.78 2.91
CA MET A 302 3.31 -4.33 2.83
C MET A 302 3.70 -3.71 4.16
N ARG A 303 3.00 -4.11 5.21
CA ARG A 303 3.09 -3.54 6.55
C ARG A 303 2.90 -4.64 7.58
N ILE A 304 3.68 -4.53 8.64
CA ILE A 304 3.57 -5.30 9.87
C ILE A 304 3.40 -4.26 10.97
N MET A 305 2.40 -4.43 11.82
CA MET A 305 1.97 -3.49 12.85
C MET A 305 1.31 -2.21 12.30
N ARG A 306 0.35 -1.73 13.09
CA ARG A 306 -0.28 -0.43 12.90
C ARG A 306 0.38 0.58 13.82
N GLU A 307 0.49 1.83 13.37
CA GLU A 307 0.83 2.94 14.27
C GLU A 307 -0.44 3.29 15.06
N ILE A 308 -0.40 3.06 16.38
CA ILE A 308 -1.46 3.38 17.32
C ILE A 308 -0.86 4.33 18.37
N PRO A 309 -1.47 5.51 18.61
CA PRO A 309 -0.96 6.42 19.63
C PRO A 309 -0.95 5.74 21.01
N PRO A 310 0.13 5.85 21.80
CA PRO A 310 0.25 5.17 23.09
C PRO A 310 -0.91 5.45 24.05
N THR A 311 -1.47 6.65 24.01
CA THR A 311 -2.60 7.09 24.86
C THR A 311 -3.90 6.31 24.63
N TYR A 312 -4.03 5.60 23.49
CA TYR A 312 -5.20 4.78 23.16
C TYR A 312 -4.92 3.28 23.24
N LEU A 313 -3.68 2.87 23.53
CA LEU A 313 -3.30 1.46 23.61
C LEU A 313 -3.42 0.97 25.05
N VAL A 314 -4.48 0.21 25.34
CA VAL A 314 -4.74 -0.37 26.67
C VAL A 314 -3.83 -1.58 26.91
N ALA A 315 -3.78 -2.51 25.96
CA ALA A 315 -2.95 -3.71 26.05
C ALA A 315 -2.51 -4.24 24.67
N GLY A 316 -1.40 -4.98 24.66
CA GLY A 316 -0.74 -5.47 23.44
C GLY A 316 0.57 -4.76 23.16
N ILE A 317 1.08 -4.92 21.94
CA ILE A 317 2.47 -4.55 21.65
C ILE A 317 2.64 -3.05 21.41
N LYS A 318 3.46 -2.41 22.26
CA LYS A 318 3.83 -0.99 22.15
C LYS A 318 4.90 -0.72 21.08
N ASN A 319 5.74 -1.70 20.74
CA ASN A 319 6.87 -1.51 19.82
C ASN A 319 6.41 -1.38 18.35
N ILE A 320 6.59 -0.19 17.77
CA ILE A 320 6.26 0.11 16.38
C ILE A 320 7.31 -0.47 15.40
N ASP A 321 8.54 -0.71 15.88
CA ASP A 321 9.66 -1.17 15.05
C ASP A 321 9.75 -2.70 14.92
N MET A 322 8.72 -3.44 15.35
CA MET A 322 8.66 -4.90 15.25
C MET A 322 9.05 -5.45 13.87
N ARG A 323 8.70 -4.75 12.79
CA ARG A 323 9.11 -5.17 11.44
C ARG A 323 10.63 -5.23 11.29
N LYS A 324 11.33 -4.21 11.79
CA LYS A 324 12.79 -4.12 11.74
C LYS A 324 13.39 -5.29 12.55
N ASP A 325 12.94 -5.48 13.78
CA ASP A 325 13.39 -6.58 14.66
C ASP A 325 13.21 -7.96 13.98
N ILE A 326 12.05 -8.18 13.34
CA ILE A 326 11.76 -9.44 12.64
C ILE A 326 12.65 -9.60 11.40
N GLU A 327 12.84 -8.54 10.61
CA GLU A 327 13.71 -8.57 9.43
C GLU A 327 15.17 -8.88 9.83
N GLU A 328 15.67 -8.30 10.92
CA GLU A 328 17.01 -8.57 11.47
C GLU A 328 17.17 -10.02 11.93
N LYS A 329 16.21 -10.55 12.71
CA LYS A 329 16.20 -11.95 13.12
C LYS A 329 16.20 -12.91 11.93
N ILE A 330 15.40 -12.63 10.91
CA ILE A 330 15.34 -13.45 9.69
C ILE A 330 16.68 -13.43 8.96
N ARG A 331 17.31 -12.24 8.81
CA ARG A 331 18.62 -12.11 8.16
C ARG A 331 19.70 -12.87 8.92
N ALA A 332 19.74 -12.77 10.25
CA ALA A 332 20.68 -13.49 11.10
C ALA A 332 20.55 -15.01 10.97
N SER A 333 19.31 -15.52 10.91
CA SER A 333 19.04 -16.96 10.73
C SER A 333 19.31 -17.50 9.32
N LYS A 334 19.73 -16.65 8.36
CA LYS A 334 19.87 -16.98 6.92
C LYS A 334 18.62 -17.62 6.29
N THR A 335 17.45 -17.43 6.90
CA THR A 335 16.18 -17.95 6.38
C THR A 335 15.82 -17.26 5.07
N LYS A 336 15.65 -18.04 3.99
CA LYS A 336 15.24 -17.50 2.69
C LYS A 336 13.75 -17.16 2.66
N ILE A 337 13.42 -15.87 2.70
CA ILE A 337 12.06 -15.38 2.50
C ILE A 337 11.80 -15.09 1.01
N LYS A 338 10.65 -15.56 0.50
CA LYS A 338 10.31 -15.50 -0.92
C LYS A 338 9.44 -14.29 -1.29
N GLU A 339 8.78 -13.65 -0.32
CA GLU A 339 7.86 -12.55 -0.57
C GLU A 339 8.52 -11.36 -1.27
N ILE A 340 7.72 -10.54 -1.94
CA ILE A 340 8.21 -9.48 -2.82
C ILE A 340 9.14 -8.50 -2.10
N ARG A 341 8.74 -7.98 -0.94
CA ARG A 341 9.44 -6.87 -0.26
C ARG A 341 10.85 -7.25 0.21
N PHE A 342 11.10 -8.48 0.69
CA PHE A 342 12.43 -8.99 0.99
C PHE A 342 13.37 -9.05 -0.22
N ARG A 343 12.80 -9.07 -1.44
CA ARG A 343 13.54 -9.21 -2.69
C ARG A 343 13.68 -7.90 -3.46
N GLU A 344 12.92 -6.85 -3.17
CA GLU A 344 12.97 -5.59 -3.94
C GLU A 344 14.38 -4.98 -3.90
N ILE A 345 14.90 -4.58 -5.06
CA ILE A 345 16.22 -3.95 -5.20
C ILE A 345 16.40 -2.76 -4.25
N GLY A 346 15.35 -1.97 -4.01
CA GLY A 346 15.40 -0.81 -3.12
C GLY A 346 15.79 -1.16 -1.68
N PHE A 347 15.33 -2.31 -1.17
CA PHE A 347 15.74 -2.79 0.15
C PHE A 347 17.12 -3.42 0.12
N ALA A 348 17.51 -4.07 -0.98
CA ALA A 348 18.89 -4.55 -1.14
C ALA A 348 19.91 -3.42 -1.08
N LEU A 349 19.65 -2.31 -1.76
CA LEU A 349 20.51 -1.13 -1.76
C LEU A 349 20.52 -0.41 -0.40
N ARG A 350 19.35 -0.29 0.27
CA ARG A 350 19.27 0.26 1.64
C ARG A 350 20.13 -0.52 2.62
N ASP A 351 20.17 -1.84 2.47
CA ASP A 351 20.94 -2.74 3.33
C ASP A 351 22.41 -2.91 2.84
N ASN A 352 22.91 -2.00 1.97
CA ASN A 352 24.28 -1.99 1.43
C ASN A 352 24.75 -3.31 0.79
N ARG A 353 23.83 -4.11 0.23
CA ARG A 353 24.18 -5.35 -0.47
C ARG A 353 24.76 -5.04 -1.85
N ARG A 354 25.83 -5.75 -2.25
CA ARG A 354 26.33 -5.72 -3.64
C ARG A 354 25.27 -6.35 -4.55
N VAL A 355 24.86 -5.64 -5.59
CA VAL A 355 23.80 -6.07 -6.52
C VAL A 355 24.38 -6.24 -7.92
N ASN A 356 24.29 -7.45 -8.49
CA ASN A 356 24.50 -7.63 -9.93
C ASN A 356 23.27 -7.08 -10.69
N PRO A 357 23.44 -6.12 -11.63
CA PRO A 357 22.35 -5.54 -12.42
C PRO A 357 21.76 -6.47 -13.49
N GLU A 358 22.42 -7.58 -13.84
CA GLU A 358 21.93 -8.53 -14.84
C GLU A 358 20.65 -9.21 -14.36
N THR A 359 19.60 -9.10 -15.18
CA THR A 359 18.29 -9.67 -14.86
C THR A 359 17.89 -10.76 -15.84
N LYS A 360 17.19 -11.76 -15.33
CA LYS A 360 16.45 -12.76 -16.10
C LYS A 360 14.97 -12.67 -15.79
N ILE A 361 14.15 -13.08 -16.76
CA ILE A 361 12.70 -13.17 -16.59
C ILE A 361 12.34 -14.54 -16.01
N LYS A 362 11.55 -14.54 -14.94
CA LYS A 362 10.95 -15.74 -14.35
C LYS A 362 9.45 -15.59 -14.33
N THR A 363 8.73 -16.67 -14.62
CA THR A 363 7.26 -16.68 -14.58
C THR A 363 6.76 -17.75 -13.61
N THR A 364 5.86 -17.36 -12.71
CA THR A 364 5.17 -18.27 -11.79
C THR A 364 3.69 -18.30 -12.13
N LYS A 365 3.19 -19.46 -12.60
CA LYS A 365 1.79 -19.69 -12.94
C LYS A 365 1.04 -20.25 -11.74
N TYR A 366 -0.16 -19.75 -11.43
CA TYR A 366 -1.02 -20.30 -10.39
C TYR A 366 -2.51 -20.06 -10.66
N LYS A 367 -3.38 -20.95 -10.19
CA LYS A 367 -4.84 -20.76 -10.27
C LYS A 367 -5.33 -19.89 -9.12
N SER A 368 -6.22 -18.94 -9.43
CA SER A 368 -6.89 -18.06 -8.47
C SER A 368 -8.26 -17.62 -9.01
N SER A 369 -9.31 -17.79 -8.21
CA SER A 369 -10.66 -17.27 -8.46
C SER A 369 -11.15 -17.58 -9.88
N LYS A 370 -11.19 -18.87 -10.23
CA LYS A 370 -11.56 -19.43 -11.55
C LYS A 370 -10.69 -19.03 -12.75
N GLY A 371 -9.71 -18.13 -12.57
CA GLY A 371 -8.76 -17.73 -13.60
C GLY A 371 -7.35 -18.29 -13.36
N THR A 372 -6.45 -17.92 -14.27
CA THR A 372 -5.03 -18.27 -14.20
C THR A 372 -4.20 -17.01 -14.08
N GLU A 373 -3.38 -16.92 -13.03
CA GLU A 373 -2.46 -15.82 -12.80
C GLU A 373 -1.04 -16.21 -13.23
N PHE A 374 -0.33 -15.26 -13.79
CA PHE A 374 1.07 -15.33 -14.18
C PHE A 374 1.79 -14.17 -13.49
N PHE A 375 2.61 -14.50 -12.52
CA PHE A 375 3.52 -13.55 -11.89
C PHE A 375 4.85 -13.59 -12.65
N ILE A 376 5.06 -12.59 -13.49
CA ILE A 376 6.25 -12.44 -14.33
C ILE A 376 7.18 -11.47 -13.60
N GLU A 377 8.41 -11.86 -13.32
CA GLU A 377 9.35 -11.06 -12.55
C GLU A 377 10.71 -10.99 -13.25
N ALA A 378 11.33 -9.82 -13.18
CA ALA A 378 12.71 -9.61 -13.55
C ALA A 378 13.57 -9.71 -12.30
N ILE A 379 14.40 -10.75 -12.21
CA ILE A 379 15.25 -11.04 -11.05
C ILE A 379 16.69 -11.29 -11.45
N ASN A 380 17.65 -10.99 -10.58
CA ASN A 380 19.05 -11.38 -10.80
C ASN A 380 19.34 -12.79 -10.23
N LYS A 381 20.62 -13.21 -10.30
CA LYS A 381 21.08 -14.51 -9.76
C LYS A 381 20.81 -14.69 -8.25
N ASP A 382 20.80 -13.60 -7.49
CA ASP A 382 20.56 -13.58 -6.04
C ASP A 382 19.06 -13.51 -5.67
N ASN A 383 18.17 -13.65 -6.66
CA ASN A 383 16.72 -13.46 -6.53
C ASN A 383 16.27 -12.04 -6.14
N ILE A 384 17.13 -11.02 -6.31
CA ILE A 384 16.75 -9.61 -6.16
C ILE A 384 15.81 -9.23 -7.30
N LEU A 385 14.73 -8.55 -6.97
CA LEU A 385 13.60 -8.18 -7.83
C LEU A 385 13.73 -6.73 -8.33
N PHE A 386 13.75 -6.59 -9.65
CA PHE A 386 13.90 -5.32 -10.36
C PHE A 386 12.59 -4.84 -10.98
N GLY A 387 11.68 -5.75 -11.29
CA GLY A 387 10.35 -5.42 -11.77
C GLY A 387 9.44 -6.64 -11.85
N LEU A 388 8.14 -6.41 -12.00
CA LEU A 388 7.12 -7.45 -12.08
C LEU A 388 5.95 -7.04 -12.97
N ILE A 389 5.28 -8.05 -13.52
CA ILE A 389 3.93 -7.98 -14.08
C ILE A 389 3.04 -9.04 -13.43
N ARG A 390 1.80 -8.65 -13.17
CA ARG A 390 0.69 -9.58 -12.86
C ARG A 390 -0.20 -9.69 -14.08
N LEU A 391 -0.10 -10.79 -14.81
CA LEU A 391 -0.99 -11.10 -15.92
C LEU A 391 -2.03 -12.12 -15.47
N ARG A 392 -3.30 -11.87 -15.75
CA ARG A 392 -4.41 -12.80 -15.50
C ARG A 392 -5.06 -13.19 -16.82
N LEU A 393 -5.30 -14.48 -16.98
CA LEU A 393 -6.08 -15.05 -18.08
C LEU A 393 -7.38 -15.66 -17.53
N ASP A 394 -8.50 -15.15 -18.03
CA ASP A 394 -9.84 -15.71 -17.95
C ASP A 394 -10.24 -16.25 -19.34
N LYS A 395 -11.40 -16.93 -19.47
CA LYS A 395 -11.81 -17.67 -20.68
C LYS A 395 -11.54 -16.90 -21.99
N ASN A 396 -11.95 -15.64 -22.08
CA ASN A 396 -11.83 -14.78 -23.27
C ASN A 396 -11.21 -13.41 -22.95
N MET A 397 -10.40 -13.32 -21.88
CA MET A 397 -9.86 -12.03 -21.45
C MET A 397 -8.47 -12.20 -20.85
N ALA A 398 -7.51 -11.43 -21.38
CA ALA A 398 -6.20 -11.26 -20.77
C ALA A 398 -6.09 -9.87 -20.14
N THR A 399 -5.75 -9.81 -18.86
CA THR A 399 -5.66 -8.55 -18.10
C THR A 399 -4.32 -8.45 -17.39
N ILE A 400 -3.55 -7.40 -17.68
CA ILE A 400 -2.45 -6.97 -16.81
C ILE A 400 -3.03 -6.17 -15.67
N ARG A 401 -2.83 -6.70 -14.46
CA ARG A 401 -3.35 -6.19 -13.19
C ARG A 401 -2.37 -5.26 -12.50
N GLU A 402 -1.08 -5.38 -12.83
CA GLU A 402 0.00 -4.54 -12.34
C GLU A 402 1.21 -4.68 -13.27
N LEU A 403 1.84 -3.56 -13.57
CA LEU A 403 3.23 -3.48 -14.01
C LEU A 403 3.95 -2.57 -13.01
N HIS A 404 5.00 -3.08 -12.38
CA HIS A 404 5.81 -2.30 -11.45
C HIS A 404 7.29 -2.53 -11.74
N VAL A 405 8.02 -1.46 -12.01
CA VAL A 405 9.48 -1.49 -12.15
C VAL A 405 10.05 -0.68 -11.00
N TYR A 406 10.92 -1.31 -10.22
CA TYR A 406 11.56 -0.67 -9.09
C TYR A 406 12.70 0.23 -9.60
N GLY A 407 12.59 1.55 -9.35
CA GLY A 407 13.62 2.57 -9.61
C GLY A 407 13.36 3.80 -8.71
N PRO A 408 14.21 4.86 -8.63
CA PRO A 408 15.49 5.17 -9.25
C PRO A 408 16.69 5.06 -8.26
N ALA A 409 16.73 4.06 -7.39
CA ALA A 409 17.81 3.91 -6.40
C ALA A 409 19.22 3.70 -7.02
N LEU A 410 19.31 3.48 -8.33
CA LEU A 410 20.57 3.36 -9.09
C LEU A 410 21.08 4.70 -9.67
N LYS A 411 20.31 5.79 -9.62
CA LYS A 411 20.81 7.11 -10.06
C LYS A 411 21.66 7.83 -9.00
N LEU A 412 21.79 7.25 -7.81
CA LEU A 412 22.35 7.93 -6.63
C LEU A 412 23.83 7.69 -6.39
N LYS A 413 24.58 7.00 -7.27
CA LYS A 413 26.03 6.86 -7.08
C LYS A 413 26.95 7.14 -8.25
N GLU A 414 26.54 7.12 -9.52
CA GLU A 414 27.50 7.35 -10.61
C GLU A 414 26.91 8.22 -11.72
N LYS A 415 27.35 9.49 -11.77
CA LYS A 415 27.44 10.24 -13.02
C LYS A 415 28.52 9.53 -13.86
N GLY A 416 28.12 8.53 -14.65
CA GLY A 416 29.08 7.78 -15.46
C GLY A 416 28.52 6.59 -16.24
N GLN A 417 27.41 5.98 -15.82
CA GLN A 417 26.82 4.85 -16.56
C GLN A 417 25.41 5.15 -17.07
N HIS A 418 25.34 5.47 -18.36
CA HIS A 418 24.10 5.44 -19.11
C HIS A 418 23.46 4.03 -19.04
N SER A 419 22.26 3.95 -18.47
CA SER A 419 21.14 3.24 -19.10
C SER A 419 21.06 1.69 -19.10
N GLN A 420 21.44 0.96 -18.04
CA GLN A 420 21.20 -0.49 -18.03
C GLN A 420 19.75 -0.94 -17.73
N HIS A 421 18.84 -0.06 -17.28
CA HIS A 421 17.44 -0.43 -16.97
C HIS A 421 16.38 0.31 -17.79
N THR A 422 16.78 1.10 -18.77
CA THR A 422 15.88 1.69 -19.77
C THR A 422 15.39 0.59 -20.71
N GLY A 423 14.34 -0.13 -20.30
CA GLY A 423 13.74 -1.17 -21.14
C GLY A 423 13.04 -2.28 -20.37
N LEU A 424 13.31 -2.44 -19.07
CA LEU A 424 12.79 -3.58 -18.30
C LEU A 424 11.26 -3.67 -18.30
N GLY A 425 10.58 -2.52 -18.18
CA GLY A 425 9.12 -2.46 -18.29
C GLY A 425 8.60 -2.95 -19.65
N ARG A 426 9.29 -2.61 -20.75
CA ARG A 426 8.96 -3.08 -22.11
C ARG A 426 9.21 -4.58 -22.26
N GLN A 427 10.32 -5.08 -21.72
CA GLN A 427 10.65 -6.51 -21.74
C GLN A 427 9.63 -7.36 -20.98
N LEU A 428 9.25 -6.92 -19.77
CA LEU A 428 8.19 -7.56 -19.00
C LEU A 428 6.87 -7.54 -19.77
N LEU A 429 6.50 -6.40 -20.36
CA LEU A 429 5.27 -6.24 -21.13
C LEU A 429 5.25 -7.15 -22.35
N LYS A 430 6.36 -7.23 -23.10
CA LYS A 430 6.53 -8.15 -24.24
C LYS A 430 6.34 -9.61 -23.81
N THR A 431 6.88 -10.00 -22.64
CA THR A 431 6.67 -11.34 -22.10
C THR A 431 5.19 -11.62 -21.82
N ALA A 432 4.47 -10.64 -21.26
CA ALA A 432 3.03 -10.77 -21.01
C ALA A 432 2.22 -10.86 -22.32
N GLU A 433 2.58 -10.09 -23.35
CA GLU A 433 1.99 -10.16 -24.68
C GLU A 433 2.23 -11.54 -25.33
N GLN A 434 3.45 -12.09 -25.23
CA GLN A 434 3.79 -13.43 -25.73
C GLN A 434 2.99 -14.53 -25.00
N ILE A 435 2.86 -14.45 -23.68
CA ILE A 435 2.00 -15.39 -22.93
C ILE A 435 0.56 -15.25 -23.39
N THR A 436 0.06 -14.03 -23.59
CA THR A 436 -1.31 -13.78 -24.07
C THR A 436 -1.54 -14.44 -25.44
N LYS A 437 -0.60 -14.26 -26.39
CA LYS A 437 -0.63 -14.91 -27.71
C LYS A 437 -0.58 -16.43 -27.62
N LYS A 438 0.29 -16.99 -26.78
CA LYS A 438 0.40 -18.46 -26.55
C LYS A 438 -0.91 -19.08 -26.07
N TYR A 439 -1.72 -18.33 -25.31
CA TYR A 439 -3.05 -18.78 -24.85
C TYR A 439 -4.19 -18.36 -25.78
N LYS A 440 -3.88 -17.99 -27.04
CA LYS A 440 -4.84 -17.65 -28.11
C LYS A 440 -5.81 -16.53 -27.75
N GLN A 441 -5.40 -15.62 -26.86
CA GLN A 441 -6.18 -14.45 -26.49
C GLN A 441 -5.88 -13.31 -27.47
N LYS A 442 -6.91 -12.82 -28.16
CA LYS A 442 -6.78 -11.79 -29.22
C LYS A 442 -6.56 -10.37 -28.69
N LYS A 443 -6.81 -10.15 -27.39
CA LYS A 443 -6.83 -8.82 -26.78
C LYS A 443 -6.20 -8.85 -25.40
N LEU A 444 -5.36 -7.86 -25.12
CA LEU A 444 -4.76 -7.62 -23.82
C LEU A 444 -5.20 -6.26 -23.30
N ARG A 445 -5.79 -6.24 -22.10
CA ARG A 445 -6.15 -5.01 -21.40
C ARG A 445 -5.28 -4.80 -20.17
N ILE A 446 -5.11 -3.55 -19.75
CA ILE A 446 -4.31 -3.14 -18.61
C ILE A 446 -5.15 -2.24 -17.72
N ILE A 447 -5.27 -2.57 -16.44
CA ILE A 447 -5.75 -1.62 -15.44
C ILE A 447 -4.62 -0.60 -15.17
N SER A 448 -4.78 0.60 -15.68
CA SER A 448 -3.75 1.63 -15.64
C SER A 448 -4.20 2.77 -14.74
N GLY A 449 -3.31 3.21 -13.84
CA GLY A 449 -3.49 4.49 -13.18
C GLY A 449 -3.58 5.61 -14.23
N VAL A 450 -4.41 6.61 -13.96
CA VAL A 450 -4.67 7.71 -14.90
C VAL A 450 -3.38 8.40 -15.33
N GLY A 451 -2.51 8.70 -14.37
CA GLY A 451 -1.22 9.35 -14.56
C GLY A 451 -0.15 8.54 -15.31
N VAL A 452 -0.42 7.28 -15.65
CA VAL A 452 0.50 6.41 -16.41
C VAL A 452 -0.07 5.95 -17.75
N ARG A 453 -1.27 6.40 -18.15
CA ARG A 453 -1.86 6.03 -19.45
C ARG A 453 -0.98 6.43 -20.65
N GLU A 454 -0.34 7.60 -20.60
CA GLU A 454 0.58 8.05 -21.68
C GLU A 454 1.77 7.10 -21.88
N TYR A 455 2.22 6.39 -20.84
CA TYR A 455 3.29 5.39 -20.97
C TYR A 455 2.84 4.24 -21.89
N TYR A 456 1.62 3.75 -21.70
CA TYR A 456 1.07 2.66 -22.51
C TYR A 456 0.67 3.12 -23.92
N LYS A 457 0.23 4.38 -24.10
CA LYS A 457 -0.03 4.95 -25.44
C LYS A 457 1.22 4.92 -26.32
N LYS A 458 2.39 5.24 -25.76
CA LYS A 458 3.70 5.12 -26.45
C LYS A 458 4.10 3.69 -26.80
N LEU A 459 3.38 2.68 -26.29
CA LEU A 459 3.58 1.26 -26.56
C LEU A 459 2.43 0.68 -27.40
N ASN A 460 1.69 1.54 -28.11
CA ASN A 460 0.57 1.22 -28.99
C ASN A 460 -0.67 0.63 -28.28
N TYR A 461 -0.84 0.90 -26.98
CA TYR A 461 -2.11 0.67 -26.31
C TYR A 461 -3.05 1.87 -26.49
N LYS A 462 -4.33 1.61 -26.71
CA LYS A 462 -5.37 2.64 -26.81
C LYS A 462 -6.26 2.58 -25.58
N LEU A 463 -6.79 3.72 -25.15
CA LEU A 463 -7.81 3.72 -24.11
C LEU A 463 -9.10 3.14 -24.69
N ASP A 464 -9.76 2.24 -23.97
CA ASP A 464 -11.01 1.62 -24.38
C ASP A 464 -12.18 2.63 -24.47
N LYS A 465 -13.30 2.18 -25.06
CA LYS A 465 -14.50 3.02 -25.26
C LYS A 465 -15.05 3.53 -23.92
N ASP A 466 -14.99 2.70 -22.88
CA ASP A 466 -15.48 3.02 -21.54
C ASP A 466 -14.51 3.90 -20.73
N LYS A 467 -13.33 4.22 -21.29
CA LYS A 467 -12.29 5.06 -20.66
C LYS A 467 -11.75 4.48 -19.35
N ILE A 468 -11.74 3.15 -19.22
CA ILE A 468 -11.29 2.38 -18.05
C ILE A 468 -9.90 1.78 -18.32
N TYR A 469 -9.78 0.89 -19.31
CA TYR A 469 -8.59 0.09 -19.56
C TYR A 469 -7.73 0.61 -20.71
N MET A 470 -6.42 0.38 -20.64
CA MET A 470 -5.53 0.51 -21.80
C MET A 470 -5.48 -0.84 -22.52
N GLU A 471 -5.78 -0.88 -23.81
CA GLU A 471 -5.98 -2.11 -24.58
C GLU A 471 -5.12 -2.17 -25.83
N LYS A 472 -4.72 -3.39 -26.19
CA LYS A 472 -3.98 -3.70 -27.41
C LYS A 472 -4.48 -5.01 -28.01
N ILE A 473 -4.63 -5.03 -29.33
CA ILE A 473 -4.90 -6.26 -30.08
C ILE A 473 -3.60 -7.05 -30.17
N ILE A 474 -3.65 -8.33 -29.84
CA ILE A 474 -2.52 -9.26 -29.89
C ILE A 474 -2.73 -10.17 -31.09
N SER A 475 -1.97 -9.91 -32.15
CA SER A 475 -1.89 -10.73 -33.37
C SER A 475 -0.77 -11.77 -33.29
#